data_AF-A0AAJ2NU73-F1
#
_entry.id   AF-A0AAJ2NU73-F1
#
_cell.length_a   1.000
_cell.length_b   1.000
_cell.length_c   1.000
_cell.angle_alpha   90.00
_cell.angle_beta   90.00
_cell.angle_gamma   90.00
#
_symmetry.space_group_name_H-M   'P 1'
#
loop_
_entity.id
_entity.type
_entity.pdbx_description
1 polymer ?
#
loop_
_entity_poly.entity_id
_entity_poly.type
_entity_poly.pdbx_seq_one_letter_code
_entity_poly.pdbx_strand_id
1 'polypeptide(L)' 'INQGKYVKDLLTKYSLTHSSAMKTPMASTCKLYLDPDGKSVDISVYKGMIGSLLYLTASRPDIMFSTCLCARYQANP' A
#
# COMPACT_ATOMS: atom_id res chain seq x y z
N ILE A 1 12.86 14.03 -10.11
CA ILE A 1 12.52 12.98 -9.12
C ILE A 1 12.72 11.61 -9.79
N ASN A 2 13.37 10.64 -9.14
CA ASN A 2 13.54 9.29 -9.71
C ASN A 2 12.57 8.34 -9.00
N GLN A 3 11.57 7.81 -9.74
CA GLN A 3 10.54 6.94 -9.17
C GLN A 3 11.11 5.65 -8.58
N GLY A 4 12.13 5.06 -9.22
CA GLY A 4 12.79 3.86 -8.71
C GLY A 4 13.46 4.09 -7.35
N LYS A 5 14.11 5.26 -7.16
CA LYS A 5 14.65 5.65 -5.85
C LYS A 5 13.54 5.85 -4.82
N TYR A 6 12.47 6.55 -5.20
CA TYR A 6 11.33 6.79 -4.31
C TYR A 6 10.69 5.48 -3.81
N VAL A 7 10.52 4.49 -4.70
CA VAL A 7 10.02 3.16 -4.32
C VAL A 7 10.96 2.47 -3.32
N LYS A 8 12.28 2.53 -3.53
CA LYS A 8 13.27 1.93 -2.59
C LYS A 8 13.24 2.62 -1.22
N ASP A 9 13.16 3.94 -1.21
CA ASP A 9 13.05 4.74 0.01
C ASP A 9 11.75 4.38 0.75
N LEU A 10 10.65 4.17 0.02
CA LEU A 10 9.35 3.77 0.57
C LEU A 10 9.39 2.38 1.22
N LEU A 11 9.95 1.39 0.53
CA LEU A 11 10.12 0.03 1.06
C LEU A 11 10.99 0.04 2.32
N THR A 12 12.02 0.89 2.36
CA THR A 12 12.87 1.05 3.55
C THR A 12 12.11 1.70 4.70
N LYS A 13 11.38 2.80 4.43
CA LYS A 13 10.59 3.54 5.43
C LYS A 13 9.57 2.66 6.15
N TYR A 14 8.96 1.72 5.45
CA TYR A 14 7.92 0.84 6.00
C TYR A 14 8.41 -0.59 6.28
N SER A 15 9.72 -0.82 6.28
CA SER A 15 10.33 -2.13 6.60
C SER A 15 9.86 -3.29 5.68
N LEU A 16 9.64 -2.98 4.39
CA LEU A 16 9.21 -3.91 3.34
C LEU A 16 10.35 -4.30 2.37
N THR A 17 11.61 -4.15 2.80
CA THR A 17 12.80 -4.44 1.98
C THR A 17 12.95 -5.92 1.62
N HIS A 18 12.38 -6.81 2.43
CA HIS A 18 12.40 -8.26 2.23
C HIS A 18 11.11 -8.79 1.58
N SER A 19 10.20 -7.90 1.17
CA SER A 19 8.97 -8.30 0.49
C SER A 19 9.25 -8.84 -0.91
N SER A 20 8.54 -9.89 -1.30
CA SER A 20 8.67 -10.50 -2.63
C SER A 20 7.96 -9.67 -3.69
N ALA A 21 8.56 -9.57 -4.89
CA ALA A 21 7.93 -8.90 -6.01
C ALA A 21 6.76 -9.72 -6.56
N MET A 22 5.62 -9.07 -6.78
CA MET A 22 4.43 -9.69 -7.37
C MET A 22 4.12 -9.02 -8.72
N LYS A 23 3.84 -9.84 -9.74
CA LYS A 23 3.49 -9.32 -11.09
C LYS A 23 2.11 -8.66 -11.11
N THR A 24 1.19 -9.13 -10.28
CA THR A 24 -0.17 -8.62 -10.18
C THR A 24 -0.33 -7.99 -8.79
N PRO A 25 -0.47 -6.66 -8.66
CA PRO A 25 -0.52 -6.01 -7.35
C PRO A 25 -1.67 -6.47 -6.45
N MET A 26 -2.82 -6.81 -7.03
CA MET A 26 -3.98 -7.41 -6.35
C MET A 26 -4.95 -7.96 -7.39
N ALA A 27 -5.64 -9.06 -7.09
CA ALA A 27 -6.71 -9.56 -7.93
C ALA A 27 -7.92 -8.61 -7.89
N SER A 28 -8.59 -8.37 -9.01
CA SER A 28 -9.79 -7.51 -9.08
C SER A 28 -10.97 -8.05 -8.27
N THR A 29 -10.98 -9.35 -7.98
CA THR A 29 -11.97 -10.03 -7.14
C THR A 29 -11.64 -10.01 -5.65
N CYS A 30 -10.51 -9.39 -5.26
CA CYS A 30 -10.09 -9.32 -3.87
C CYS A 30 -11.09 -8.52 -3.03
N LYS A 31 -11.50 -9.09 -1.89
CA LYS A 31 -12.38 -8.45 -0.91
C LYS A 31 -11.63 -8.39 0.42
N LEU A 32 -11.65 -7.21 1.04
CA LEU A 32 -11.09 -7.00 2.37
C LEU A 32 -12.20 -7.21 3.41
N TYR A 33 -11.85 -7.90 4.50
CA TYR A 33 -12.75 -8.18 5.62
C TYR A 33 -12.08 -7.76 6.92
N LEU A 34 -12.89 -7.47 7.93
CA LEU A 34 -12.37 -7.28 9.28
C LEU A 34 -11.75 -8.59 9.76
N ASP A 35 -10.55 -8.50 10.33
CA ASP A 35 -9.87 -9.60 11.00
C ASP A 35 -9.93 -9.36 12.52
N PRO A 36 -10.82 -10.04 13.27
CA PRO A 36 -10.96 -9.84 14.71
C PRO A 36 -9.71 -10.23 15.50
N ASP A 37 -8.93 -11.18 14.99
CA ASP A 37 -7.69 -11.68 15.59
C ASP A 37 -6.45 -10.98 15.01
N GLY A 38 -6.67 -10.03 14.09
CA GLY A 38 -5.65 -9.28 13.39
C GLY A 38 -4.89 -8.33 14.32
N LYS A 39 -3.63 -8.04 13.95
CA LYS A 39 -2.84 -7.03 14.66
C LYS A 39 -3.34 -5.64 14.30
N SER A 40 -3.66 -4.84 15.31
CA SER A 40 -3.97 -3.42 15.13
C SER A 40 -2.80 -2.70 14.46
N VAL A 41 -3.11 -1.86 13.48
CA VAL A 41 -2.14 -1.06 12.73
C VAL A 41 -2.22 0.39 13.20
N ASP A 42 -1.07 1.04 13.38
CA ASP A 42 -1.04 2.48 13.65
C ASP A 42 -1.67 3.26 12.48
N ILE A 43 -2.72 4.01 12.78
CA ILE A 43 -3.52 4.74 11.78
C ILE A 43 -2.67 5.79 11.04
N SER A 44 -1.72 6.44 11.72
CA SER A 44 -0.88 7.47 11.12
C SER A 44 0.12 6.85 10.14
N VAL A 45 0.70 5.71 10.51
CA VAL A 45 1.58 4.92 9.64
C VAL A 45 0.82 4.43 8.41
N TYR A 46 -0.39 3.90 8.60
CA TYR A 46 -1.25 3.45 7.50
C TYR A 46 -1.60 4.57 6.53
N LYS A 47 -2.09 5.71 7.04
CA LYS A 47 -2.41 6.90 6.22
C LYS A 47 -1.19 7.41 5.46
N GLY A 48 -0.02 7.41 6.09
CA GLY A 48 1.24 7.74 5.45
C GLY A 48 1.60 6.79 4.30
N MET A 49 1.39 5.48 4.48
CA MET A 49 1.58 4.50 3.40
C MET A 49 0.63 4.76 2.24
N ILE A 50 -0.67 4.94 2.50
CA ILE A 50 -1.67 5.21 1.47
C ILE A 50 -1.33 6.50 0.69
N GLY A 51 -0.96 7.59 1.38
CA GLY A 51 -0.56 8.83 0.72
C GLY A 51 0.66 8.66 -0.19
N SER A 52 1.66 7.88 0.25
CA SER A 52 2.85 7.61 -0.55
C SER A 52 2.55 6.72 -1.77
N LEU A 53 1.65 5.75 -1.61
CA LEU A 53 1.19 4.90 -2.72
C LEU A 53 0.33 5.68 -3.72
N LEU A 54 -0.51 6.62 -3.26
CA LEU A 54 -1.28 7.51 -4.13
C LEU A 54 -0.37 8.39 -5.00
N TYR A 55 0.77 8.82 -4.49
CA TYR A 55 1.76 9.51 -5.33
C TYR A 55 2.33 8.58 -6.42
N LEU A 56 2.56 7.31 -6.10
CA LEU A 56 3.07 6.33 -7.05
C LEU A 56 2.08 6.01 -8.18
N THR A 57 0.76 6.06 -7.94
CA THR A 57 -0.25 5.68 -8.97
C THR A 57 -0.15 6.54 -10.23
N ALA A 58 0.37 7.78 -10.13
CA ALA A 58 0.58 8.64 -11.30
C ALA A 58 1.61 8.06 -12.30
N SER A 59 2.58 7.28 -11.81
CA SER A 59 3.62 6.65 -12.66
C SER A 59 3.46 5.13 -12.77
N ARG A 60 2.73 4.52 -11.83
CA ARG A 60 2.47 3.08 -11.72
C ARG A 60 0.96 2.86 -11.63
N PRO A 61 0.22 3.05 -12.73
CA PRO A 61 -1.24 2.92 -12.73
C PRO A 61 -1.69 1.49 -12.38
N ASP A 62 -0.82 0.49 -12.53
CA ASP A 62 -1.08 -0.91 -12.20
C ASP A 62 -1.41 -1.15 -10.72
N ILE A 63 -0.91 -0.30 -9.80
CA ILE A 63 -1.21 -0.41 -8.36
C ILE A 63 -2.44 0.40 -7.92
N MET A 64 -3.06 1.16 -8.83
CA MET A 64 -4.13 2.11 -8.50
C MET A 64 -5.31 1.42 -7.80
N PHE A 65 -5.76 0.28 -8.34
CA PHE A 65 -6.87 -0.47 -7.75
C PHE A 65 -6.58 -0.87 -6.29
N SER A 66 -5.41 -1.47 -6.03
CA SER A 66 -4.99 -1.89 -4.70
C SER A 66 -4.94 -0.71 -3.73
N THR A 67 -4.32 0.40 -4.13
CA THR A 67 -4.19 1.59 -3.29
C THR A 67 -5.54 2.20 -2.95
N CYS A 68 -6.42 2.35 -3.95
CA CYS A 68 -7.75 2.91 -3.76
C CYS A 68 -8.65 2.02 -2.89
N LEU A 69 -8.54 0.69 -3.03
CA LEU A 69 -9.30 -0.24 -2.19
C LEU A 69 -8.87 -0.13 -0.72
N CYS A 70 -7.56 -0.12 -0.45
CA CYS A 70 -7.03 0.05 0.90
C CYS A 70 -7.40 1.42 1.50
N ALA A 71 -7.32 2.51 0.73
CA ALA A 71 -7.64 3.86 1.19
C ALA A 71 -9.06 4.00 1.80
N ARG A 72 -10.02 3.16 1.37
CA ARG A 72 -11.39 3.15 1.92
C ARG A 72 -11.45 2.82 3.41
N TYR A 73 -10.46 2.10 3.92
CA TYR A 73 -10.41 1.64 5.30
C TYR A 73 -9.48 2.48 6.19
N GLN A 74 -8.97 3.62 5.68
CA GLN A 74 -7.99 4.46 6.41
C GLN A 74 -8.45 5.00 7.78
N ALA A 75 -9.76 4.98 8.07
CA ALA A 75 -10.31 5.41 9.36
C ALA A 75 -10.13 4.35 10.45
N ASN A 76 -10.18 3.07 10.07
CA ASN A 76 -9.98 1.92 10.94
C ASN A 76 -9.40 0.77 10.09
N PRO A 77 -8.08 0.81 9.82
CA PRO A 77 -7.40 -0.09 8.88
C PRO A 77 -7.20 -1.51 9.42
#